data_AF-A0A556MMY2-F1
#
_entry.id   AF-A0A556MMY2-F1
#
_cell.length_a   1.000
_cell.length_b   1.000
_cell.length_c   1.000
_cell.angle_alpha   90.00
_cell.angle_beta   90.00
_cell.angle_gamma   90.00
#
_symmetry.space_group_name_H-M   'P 1'
#
loop_
_entity.id
_entity.type
_entity.pdbx_description
1 polymer ?
#
loop_
_entity_poly.entity_id
_entity_poly.type
_entity_poly.pdbx_seq_one_letter_code
_entity_poly.pdbx_strand_id
1 'polypeptide(L)'
;MNRKAVIIGGSILGVVVVSGVAYLIVRSIQKSGIVKRLEEAFKNPDSQEAQGGLNKLIASGAFNPNTYQKMGKATITLLEAREIAKRIWDAYSWFGSDQSTIVNAFNGLGHLNDVSKITHEFNESYDSDLAEVLLEALTDKSKANSLVAKVNKLPKN
;
A
#
# COMPACT_ATOMS: atom_id res chain seq x y z
N MET A 1 -2.70 12.77 -49.27
CA MET A 1 -2.84 11.67 -48.28
C MET A 1 -2.41 12.19 -46.92
N ASN A 2 -3.37 12.53 -46.05
CA ASN A 2 -3.11 13.15 -44.75
C ASN A 2 -2.67 12.07 -43.75
N ARG A 3 -1.40 12.07 -43.34
CA ARG A 3 -0.91 11.26 -42.23
C ARG A 3 -1.30 11.93 -40.93
N LYS A 4 -2.20 11.30 -40.17
CA LYS A 4 -2.59 11.72 -38.82
C LYS A 4 -1.39 11.48 -37.88
N ALA A 5 -0.76 12.55 -37.43
CA ALA A 5 0.15 12.51 -36.30
C ALA A 5 -0.70 12.32 -35.04
N VAL A 6 -0.58 11.17 -34.39
CA VAL A 6 -1.14 10.95 -33.06
C VAL A 6 -0.25 11.71 -32.07
N ILE A 7 -0.72 12.89 -31.68
CA ILE A 7 -0.24 13.58 -30.49
C ILE A 7 -0.80 12.77 -29.31
N ILE A 8 0.02 11.88 -28.74
CA ILE A 8 -0.24 11.36 -27.39
C ILE A 8 0.14 12.49 -26.45
N GLY A 9 -0.87 13.33 -26.19
CA GLY A 9 -0.85 14.38 -25.20
C GLY A 9 -0.44 13.82 -23.85
N GLY A 10 0.45 14.56 -23.20
CA GLY A 10 1.12 14.15 -21.98
C GLY A 10 0.17 13.90 -20.82
N SER A 11 0.70 13.21 -19.82
CA SER A 11 0.19 13.26 -18.46
C SER A 11 1.36 12.98 -17.52
N ILE A 12 1.99 14.07 -17.09
CA ILE A 12 2.46 14.24 -15.71
C ILE A 12 3.52 13.19 -15.30
N LEU A 13 4.77 13.44 -15.74
CA LEU A 13 5.95 13.24 -14.88
C LEU A 13 5.84 14.23 -13.71
N GLY A 14 4.76 14.10 -12.93
CA GLY A 14 4.59 14.78 -11.66
C GLY A 14 5.64 14.16 -10.79
N VAL A 15 6.70 14.92 -10.56
CA VAL A 15 7.66 14.75 -9.47
C VAL A 15 6.86 14.32 -8.25
N VAL A 16 6.79 13.01 -8.02
CA VAL A 16 6.32 12.50 -6.74
C VAL A 16 7.41 12.99 -5.80
N VAL A 17 7.03 13.88 -4.89
CA VAL A 17 7.86 14.30 -3.78
C VAL A 17 8.03 13.05 -2.89
N VAL A 18 8.89 12.12 -3.31
CA VAL A 18 9.19 10.85 -2.62
C VAL A 18 10.12 11.09 -1.43
N SER A 19 10.67 12.29 -1.29
CA SER A 19 11.74 12.57 -0.32
C SER A 19 11.32 12.42 1.15
N GLY A 20 10.03 12.50 1.49
CA GLY A 20 9.55 12.28 2.86
C GLY A 20 8.91 10.91 3.12
N VAL A 21 8.24 10.34 2.11
CA VAL A 21 7.43 9.11 2.25
C VAL A 21 8.29 7.86 2.21
N ALA A 22 9.32 7.84 1.36
CA ALA A 22 10.25 6.72 1.32
C ALA A 22 11.10 6.62 2.60
N TYR A 23 11.49 7.73 3.20
CA TYR A 23 12.42 7.72 4.33
C TYR A 23 11.84 7.06 5.59
N LEU A 24 10.54 7.26 5.90
CA LEU A 24 9.90 6.62 7.04
C LEU A 24 9.56 5.15 6.77
N ILE A 25 9.13 4.82 5.55
CA ILE A 25 8.86 3.43 5.12
C ILE A 25 10.15 2.61 5.14
N VAL A 26 11.29 3.19 4.71
CA VAL A 26 12.59 2.51 4.70
C VAL A 26 13.18 2.33 6.11
N ARG A 27 12.89 3.23 7.07
CA ARG A 27 13.38 3.08 8.45
C ARG A 27 12.69 1.95 9.23
N SER A 28 11.43 1.71 8.91
CA SER A 28 10.58 0.69 9.54
C SER A 28 10.92 -0.73 9.06
N ILE A 29 11.26 -0.87 7.76
CA ILE A 29 11.48 -2.16 7.11
C ILE A 29 12.96 -2.55 7.27
N GLN A 30 13.33 -3.26 8.33
CA GLN A 30 14.74 -3.66 8.57
C GLN A 30 15.21 -4.91 7.78
N LYS A 31 14.39 -5.48 6.89
CA LYS A 31 14.78 -6.63 6.08
C LYS A 31 15.42 -6.19 4.76
N SER A 32 16.74 -6.35 4.67
CA SER A 32 17.58 -5.92 3.54
C SER A 32 17.07 -6.35 2.15
N GLY A 33 16.40 -7.50 2.03
CA GLY A 33 15.78 -7.95 0.78
C GLY A 33 14.49 -7.19 0.41
N ILE A 34 13.66 -6.83 1.39
CA ILE A 34 12.43 -6.06 1.15
C ILE A 34 12.78 -4.61 0.83
N VAL A 35 13.73 -4.03 1.57
CA VAL A 35 14.20 -2.66 1.34
C VAL A 35 14.70 -2.48 -0.09
N LYS A 36 15.55 -3.38 -0.58
CA LYS A 36 16.06 -3.33 -1.96
C LYS A 36 14.93 -3.37 -2.98
N ARG A 37 13.98 -4.30 -2.84
CA ARG A 37 12.84 -4.44 -3.75
C ARG A 37 11.93 -3.21 -3.75
N LEU A 38 11.72 -2.60 -2.58
CA LEU A 38 10.93 -1.38 -2.48
C LEU A 38 11.70 -0.19 -3.05
N GLU A 39 12.98 -0.04 -2.73
CA GLU A 39 13.86 1.01 -3.28
C GLU A 39 13.93 0.93 -4.82
N GLU A 40 14.02 -0.27 -5.38
CA GLU A 40 13.91 -0.50 -6.82
C GLU A 40 12.53 -0.13 -7.36
N ALA A 41 11.45 -0.49 -6.67
CA ALA A 41 10.10 -0.08 -7.09
C ALA A 41 9.91 1.45 -7.04
N PHE A 42 10.56 2.14 -6.08
CA PHE A 42 10.57 3.60 -5.99
C PHE A 42 11.37 4.24 -7.13
N LYS A 43 12.55 3.71 -7.46
CA LYS A 43 13.44 4.28 -8.48
C LYS A 43 13.03 3.91 -9.91
N ASN A 44 12.58 2.67 -10.10
CA ASN A 44 12.19 2.12 -11.38
C ASN A 44 10.98 1.17 -11.18
N PRO A 45 9.75 1.71 -11.27
CA PRO A 45 8.54 0.92 -11.08
C PRO A 45 8.38 -0.20 -12.13
N ASP A 46 9.15 -0.23 -13.23
CA ASP A 46 9.05 -1.28 -14.26
C ASP A 46 10.13 -2.38 -14.15
N SER A 47 10.98 -2.34 -13.12
CA SER A 47 12.00 -3.37 -12.86
C SER A 47 11.38 -4.75 -12.54
N GLN A 48 12.10 -5.84 -12.84
CA GLN A 48 11.64 -7.22 -12.63
C GLN A 48 11.33 -7.52 -11.16
N GLU A 49 12.11 -7.00 -10.21
CA GLU A 49 11.86 -7.18 -8.77
C GLU A 49 10.67 -6.33 -8.26
N ALA A 50 10.39 -5.21 -8.94
CA ALA A 50 9.20 -4.37 -8.73
C ALA A 50 7.93 -4.91 -9.40
N GLN A 51 7.99 -6.04 -10.14
CA GLN A 51 6.81 -6.63 -10.81
C GLN A 51 5.73 -7.14 -9.84
N GLY A 52 5.98 -7.14 -8.53
CA GLY A 52 4.94 -7.32 -7.52
C GLY A 52 4.05 -6.07 -7.43
N GLY A 53 2.77 -6.17 -7.82
CA GLY A 53 1.82 -5.07 -7.70
C GLY A 53 1.72 -4.49 -6.28
N LEU A 54 1.95 -5.32 -5.26
CA LEU A 54 1.94 -4.91 -3.85
C LEU A 54 3.13 -4.01 -3.50
N ASN A 55 4.33 -4.29 -4.04
CA ASN A 55 5.51 -3.45 -3.85
C ASN A 55 5.28 -2.05 -4.43
N LYS A 56 4.76 -1.98 -5.67
CA LYS A 56 4.43 -0.69 -6.31
C LYS A 56 3.38 0.07 -5.51
N LEU A 57 2.38 -0.64 -4.97
CA LEU A 57 1.33 -0.03 -4.17
C LEU A 57 1.88 0.56 -2.86
N ILE A 58 2.73 -0.18 -2.15
CA ILE A 58 3.41 0.30 -0.94
C ILE A 58 4.28 1.51 -1.28
N ALA A 59 5.06 1.43 -2.35
CA ALA A 59 5.90 2.53 -2.83
C ALA A 59 5.10 3.78 -3.22
N SER A 60 3.84 3.63 -3.64
CA SER A 60 2.97 4.78 -3.93
C SER A 60 2.53 5.57 -2.69
N GLY A 61 2.80 5.06 -1.47
CA GLY A 61 2.41 5.69 -0.22
C GLY A 61 0.98 5.37 0.23
N ALA A 62 0.34 4.36 -0.37
CA ALA A 62 -1.01 3.91 0.00
C ALA A 62 -1.11 3.49 1.49
N PHE A 63 -0.05 2.91 2.02
CA PHE A 63 0.07 2.45 3.41
C PHE A 63 0.90 3.43 4.28
N ASN A 64 0.94 4.72 3.93
CA ASN A 64 1.58 5.70 4.80
C ASN A 64 0.64 6.05 5.97
N PRO A 65 1.04 5.86 7.24
CA PRO A 65 0.16 6.08 8.38
C PRO A 65 -0.23 7.55 8.58
N ASN A 66 0.49 8.50 7.98
CA ASN A 66 0.29 9.93 8.23
C ASN A 66 -0.54 10.64 7.14
N THR A 67 -0.92 9.95 6.06
CA THR A 67 -1.64 10.56 4.93
C THR A 67 -3.06 10.96 5.30
N TYR A 68 -3.79 10.13 6.06
CA TYR A 68 -5.19 10.39 6.40
C TYR A 68 -5.38 11.67 7.22
N GLN A 69 -4.41 12.00 8.08
CA GLN A 69 -4.44 13.20 8.93
C GLN A 69 -4.34 14.50 8.13
N LYS A 70 -3.70 14.46 6.95
CA LYS A 70 -3.49 15.64 6.11
C LYS A 70 -4.67 15.95 5.20
N MET A 71 -5.41 14.91 4.78
CA MET A 71 -6.41 15.05 3.73
C MET A 71 -7.86 14.97 4.22
N GLY A 72 -8.13 14.50 5.45
CA GLY A 72 -9.45 14.62 6.10
C GLY A 72 -10.61 13.85 5.46
N LYS A 73 -10.36 12.96 4.48
CA LYS A 73 -11.40 12.26 3.71
C LYS A 73 -11.51 10.75 3.98
N ALA A 74 -10.98 10.30 5.12
CA ALA A 74 -11.24 8.94 5.54
C ALA A 74 -12.71 8.81 5.94
N THR A 75 -13.40 7.85 5.35
CA THR A 75 -14.82 7.56 5.59
C THR A 75 -15.05 6.70 6.82
N ILE A 76 -14.07 5.87 7.20
CA ILE A 76 -14.15 5.05 8.41
C ILE A 76 -13.69 5.85 9.64
N THR A 77 -14.26 5.54 10.79
CA THR A 77 -13.86 6.07 12.10
C THR A 77 -12.52 5.47 12.57
N LEU A 78 -11.95 6.03 13.64
CA LEU A 78 -10.74 5.45 14.26
C LEU A 78 -11.04 4.08 14.89
N LEU A 79 -12.22 3.90 15.46
CA LEU A 79 -12.64 2.62 16.05
C LEU A 79 -12.72 1.52 14.98
N GLU A 80 -13.39 1.81 13.86
CA GLU A 80 -13.48 0.87 12.72
C GLU A 80 -12.09 0.56 12.15
N ALA A 81 -11.24 1.57 12.00
CA ALA A 81 -9.86 1.37 11.54
C ALA A 81 -9.07 0.44 12.47
N ARG A 82 -9.24 0.57 13.79
CA ARG A 82 -8.63 -0.30 14.80
C ARG A 82 -9.17 -1.73 14.76
N GLU A 83 -10.47 -1.89 14.59
CA GLU A 83 -11.09 -3.22 14.44
C GLU A 83 -10.59 -3.94 13.18
N ILE A 84 -10.44 -3.21 12.07
CA ILE A 84 -9.86 -3.73 10.84
C ILE A 84 -8.39 -4.10 11.05
N ALA A 85 -7.61 -3.22 11.69
CA ALA A 85 -6.21 -3.50 12.03
C ALA A 85 -6.08 -4.76 12.89
N LYS A 86 -6.95 -4.92 13.89
CA LYS A 86 -7.01 -6.13 14.71
C LYS A 86 -7.33 -7.38 13.90
N ARG A 87 -8.29 -7.31 12.98
CA ARG A 87 -8.61 -8.44 12.09
C ARG A 87 -7.41 -8.86 11.23
N ILE A 88 -6.61 -7.90 10.77
CA ILE A 88 -5.38 -8.18 10.02
C ILE A 88 -4.35 -8.87 10.93
N TRP A 89 -4.13 -8.33 12.13
CA TRP A 89 -3.18 -8.89 13.09
C TRP A 89 -3.56 -10.31 13.54
N ASP A 90 -4.82 -10.54 13.89
CA ASP A 90 -5.32 -11.85 14.32
C ASP A 90 -5.23 -12.90 13.18
N ALA A 91 -5.26 -12.47 11.92
CA ALA A 91 -5.08 -13.32 10.74
C ALA A 91 -3.61 -13.51 10.33
N TYR A 92 -2.71 -12.69 10.86
CA TYR A 92 -1.28 -12.77 10.58
C TYR A 92 -0.61 -13.83 11.46
N SER A 93 0.22 -14.65 10.82
CA SER A 93 1.07 -15.64 11.48
C SER A 93 2.32 -15.86 10.63
N TRP A 94 3.47 -16.00 11.29
CA TRP A 94 4.72 -16.38 10.64
C TRP A 94 4.65 -17.74 9.94
N PHE A 95 3.76 -18.63 10.40
CA PHE A 95 3.53 -19.94 9.80
C PHE A 95 2.11 -20.05 9.24
N GLY A 96 1.91 -19.49 8.04
CA GLY A 96 0.66 -19.64 7.30
C GLY A 96 -0.45 -18.69 7.75
N SER A 97 -0.28 -17.41 7.42
CA SER A 97 -1.32 -16.38 7.63
C SER A 97 -2.62 -16.71 6.86
N ASP A 98 -3.77 -16.33 7.42
CA ASP A 98 -5.04 -16.33 6.67
C ASP A 98 -5.10 -15.14 5.72
N GLN A 99 -4.49 -15.34 4.55
CA GLN A 99 -4.39 -14.32 3.50
C GLN A 99 -5.77 -13.86 3.00
N SER A 100 -6.80 -14.71 3.08
CA SER A 100 -8.15 -14.32 2.64
C SER A 100 -8.76 -13.32 3.60
N THR A 101 -8.64 -13.55 4.89
CA THR A 101 -9.12 -12.62 5.93
C THR A 101 -8.38 -11.28 5.85
N ILE A 102 -7.05 -11.31 5.66
CA ILE A 102 -6.25 -10.10 5.46
C ILE A 102 -6.74 -9.30 4.25
N VAL A 103 -6.89 -9.93 3.08
CA VAL A 103 -7.37 -9.23 1.87
C VAL A 103 -8.80 -8.70 2.05
N ASN A 104 -9.67 -9.45 2.72
CA ASN A 104 -11.05 -9.06 2.95
C ASN A 104 -11.22 -7.94 3.98
N ALA A 105 -10.22 -7.71 4.84
CA ALA A 105 -10.21 -6.59 5.78
C ALA A 105 -10.27 -5.22 5.05
N PHE A 106 -9.83 -5.16 3.80
CA PHE A 106 -9.89 -3.96 2.94
C PHE A 106 -11.16 -3.88 2.08
N ASN A 107 -12.17 -4.71 2.35
CA ASN A 107 -13.46 -4.63 1.66
C ASN A 107 -14.28 -3.43 2.17
N GLY A 108 -14.99 -2.78 1.25
CA GLY A 108 -15.92 -1.71 1.61
C GLY A 108 -15.28 -0.38 2.00
N LEU A 109 -13.95 -0.24 1.86
CA LEU A 109 -13.29 1.05 2.05
C LEU A 109 -13.75 2.05 1.00
N GLY A 110 -13.96 3.30 1.42
CA GLY A 110 -14.47 4.37 0.56
C GLY A 110 -13.37 5.18 -0.11
N HIS A 111 -12.21 5.33 0.55
CA HIS A 111 -11.09 6.16 0.09
C HIS A 111 -9.74 5.55 0.44
N LEU A 112 -8.70 5.97 -0.28
CA LEU A 112 -7.32 5.59 0.02
C LEU A 112 -6.89 6.05 1.43
N ASN A 113 -7.49 7.14 1.93
CA ASN A 113 -7.25 7.63 3.29
C ASN A 113 -7.75 6.66 4.36
N ASP A 114 -8.68 5.76 4.06
CA ASP A 114 -9.08 4.69 4.99
C ASP A 114 -7.94 3.69 5.19
N VAL A 115 -7.24 3.33 4.10
CA VAL A 115 -6.05 2.46 4.15
C VAL A 115 -4.96 3.09 5.00
N SER A 116 -4.71 4.39 4.82
CA SER A 116 -3.78 5.15 5.64
C SER A 116 -4.18 5.16 7.12
N LYS A 117 -5.47 5.35 7.44
CA LYS A 117 -5.98 5.33 8.81
C LYS A 117 -5.86 3.94 9.45
N ILE A 118 -6.14 2.86 8.72
CA ILE A 118 -5.92 1.48 9.16
C ILE A 118 -4.44 1.25 9.44
N THR A 119 -3.56 1.72 8.56
CA THR A 119 -2.11 1.60 8.74
C THR A 119 -1.66 2.30 10.02
N HIS A 120 -2.17 3.50 10.29
CA HIS A 120 -1.88 4.21 11.53
C HIS A 120 -2.30 3.41 12.77
N GLU A 121 -3.56 2.99 12.86
CA GLU A 121 -4.04 2.24 14.02
C GLU A 121 -3.32 0.90 14.18
N PHE A 122 -2.94 0.24 13.08
CA PHE A 122 -2.16 -0.99 13.11
C PHE A 122 -0.78 -0.75 13.74
N ASN A 123 -0.06 0.25 13.25
CA ASN A 123 1.28 0.57 13.73
C ASN A 123 1.25 0.99 15.20
N GLU A 124 0.27 1.81 15.62
CA GLU A 124 0.11 2.21 17.02
C GLU A 124 -0.27 1.04 17.94
N SER A 125 -1.07 0.07 17.45
CA SER A 125 -1.58 -1.02 18.29
C SER A 125 -0.60 -2.19 18.44
N TYR A 126 0.25 -2.44 17.45
CA TYR A 126 1.06 -3.66 17.36
C TYR A 126 2.57 -3.41 17.25
N ASP A 127 3.01 -2.15 17.31
CA ASP A 127 4.43 -1.74 17.15
C ASP A 127 5.08 -2.42 15.93
N SER A 128 4.31 -2.54 14.85
CA SER A 128 4.65 -3.28 13.64
C SER A 128 4.16 -2.54 12.41
N ASP A 129 4.90 -2.63 11.30
CA ASP A 129 4.51 -1.98 10.05
C ASP A 129 3.51 -2.82 9.28
N LEU A 130 2.32 -2.27 9.03
CA LEU A 130 1.32 -2.97 8.22
C LEU A 130 1.84 -3.35 6.83
N ALA A 131 2.66 -2.51 6.18
CA ALA A 131 3.20 -2.82 4.86
C ALA A 131 4.16 -4.02 4.90
N GLU A 132 4.97 -4.14 5.95
CA GLU A 132 5.84 -5.31 6.16
C GLU A 132 5.01 -6.56 6.42
N VAL A 133 4.04 -6.48 7.33
CA VAL A 133 3.12 -7.59 7.63
C VAL A 133 2.43 -8.09 6.36
N LEU A 134 1.95 -7.19 5.50
CA LEU A 134 1.31 -7.57 4.24
C LEU A 134 2.28 -8.24 3.27
N LEU A 135 3.54 -7.78 3.20
CA LEU A 135 4.56 -8.38 2.34
C LEU A 135 4.95 -9.78 2.79
N GLU A 136 4.95 -10.03 4.10
CA GLU A 136 5.24 -11.34 4.67
C GLU A 136 4.04 -12.29 4.59
N ALA A 137 2.85 -11.78 4.89
CA ALA A 137 1.63 -12.58 4.93
C ALA A 137 1.15 -13.00 3.55
N LEU A 138 1.21 -12.09 2.56
CA LEU A 138 0.60 -12.29 1.24
C LEU A 138 1.57 -12.94 0.26
N THR A 139 1.95 -14.19 0.56
CA THR A 139 2.83 -14.99 -0.29
C THR A 139 2.10 -15.54 -1.54
N ASP A 140 0.77 -15.67 -1.51
CA ASP A 140 -0.02 -16.04 -2.69
C ASP A 140 -0.18 -14.82 -3.61
N LYS A 141 0.36 -14.94 -4.83
CA LYS A 141 0.30 -13.90 -5.87
C LYS A 141 -1.13 -13.47 -6.20
N SER A 142 -2.10 -14.38 -6.18
CA SER A 142 -3.52 -14.08 -6.42
C SER A 142 -4.11 -13.20 -5.32
N LYS A 143 -3.76 -13.48 -4.05
CA LYS A 143 -4.19 -12.69 -2.89
C LYS A 143 -3.54 -11.31 -2.87
N ALA A 144 -2.23 -11.24 -3.11
CA ALA A 144 -1.52 -9.97 -3.26
C ALA A 144 -2.13 -9.11 -4.39
N ASN A 145 -2.39 -9.69 -5.57
CA ASN A 145 -3.02 -8.96 -6.67
C ASN A 145 -4.46 -8.53 -6.37
N SER A 146 -5.21 -9.33 -5.61
CA SER A 146 -6.56 -9.00 -5.17
C SER A 146 -6.57 -7.78 -4.24
N LEU A 147 -5.63 -7.72 -3.29
CA LEU A 147 -5.44 -6.54 -2.44
C LEU A 147 -5.09 -5.30 -3.28
N VAL A 148 -4.14 -5.45 -4.20
CA VAL A 148 -3.71 -4.36 -5.10
C VAL A 148 -4.88 -3.81 -5.91
N ALA A 149 -5.69 -4.70 -6.48
CA ALA A 149 -6.86 -4.31 -7.25
C ALA A 149 -7.92 -3.60 -6.40
N LYS A 150 -8.09 -3.99 -5.12
CA LYS A 150 -9.02 -3.31 -4.20
C LYS A 150 -8.53 -1.90 -3.88
N VAL A 151 -7.28 -1.76 -3.44
CA VAL A 151 -6.73 -0.47 -3.02
C VAL A 151 -6.61 0.51 -4.20
N ASN A 152 -6.21 0.04 -5.39
CA ASN A 152 -6.10 0.91 -6.57
C ASN A 152 -7.45 1.44 -7.08
N LYS A 153 -8.56 0.80 -6.73
CA LYS A 153 -9.92 1.28 -7.05
C LYS A 153 -10.38 2.38 -6.11
N LEU A 154 -9.71 2.58 -4.98
CA LEU A 154 -10.10 3.60 -4.01
C LEU A 154 -9.75 4.99 -4.56
N PRO A 155 -10.68 5.96 -4.49
CA PRO A 155 -10.39 7.34 -4.81
C PRO A 155 -9.28 7.88 -3.90
N LYS A 156 -8.30 8.55 -4.52
CA LYS A 156 -7.14 9.14 -3.82
C LYS A 156 -7.49 10.45 -3.10
N ASN A 157 -8.63 11.06 -3.46
CA ASN A 157 -9.16 12.32 -2.97
C ASN A 157 -10.68 12.27 -3.01
#